data_AF-A0A3A5AGU6-F1
#
_entry.id   AF-A0A3A5AGU6-F1
#
_cell.length_a   1.000
_cell.length_b   1.000
_cell.length_c   1.000
_cell.angle_alpha   90.00
_cell.angle_beta   90.00
_cell.angle_gamma   90.00
#
_symmetry.space_group_name_H-M   'P 1'
#
loop_
_entity.id
_entity.type
_entity.pdbx_description
1 polymer ?
#
loop_
_entity_poly.entity_id
_entity_poly.type
_entity_poly.pdbx_seq_one_letter_code
_entity_poly.pdbx_strand_id
1 'polypeptide(L)'
;MDNLSHYYAVLGLKTGASLQEVKMAYRCQVKTWHPDRFAHDPQRQSQGQKRMQEINAAYSLLKTVAPVSPHNRVFDGKWDDLYSIGVSGIDDQHKSFFKMLNNFNTDVVFSSIKTTDDKDMMKIYLYVLNLRRYALNHFLSEEEYMVKYNYPNIFEHRKKHDNFIKRIFALEENYYNFNKLSPDNINDFISSWLADHIIRMDKDFGQYLKDQIDSLFMV
;
A
#
# COMPACT_ATOMS: atom_id res chain seq x y z
N MET A 1 35.03 8.86 -1.28
CA MET A 1 34.00 7.89 -0.84
C MET A 1 32.65 8.50 -1.17
N ASP A 2 31.84 7.78 -1.93
CA ASP A 2 30.73 8.32 -2.73
C ASP A 2 29.75 9.17 -1.94
N ASN A 3 29.46 10.38 -2.45
CA ASN A 3 28.41 11.29 -1.96
C ASN A 3 27.07 10.54 -1.78
N LEU A 4 26.82 9.55 -2.64
CA LEU A 4 25.64 8.70 -2.59
C LEU A 4 25.55 7.80 -1.34
N SER A 5 26.67 7.22 -0.91
CA SER A 5 26.72 6.35 0.27
C SER A 5 26.40 7.12 1.56
N HIS A 6 26.78 8.39 1.62
CA HIS A 6 26.44 9.28 2.73
C HIS A 6 24.93 9.46 2.85
N TYR A 7 24.22 9.72 1.74
CA TYR A 7 22.76 9.90 1.78
C TYR A 7 22.01 8.62 2.14
N TYR A 8 22.47 7.45 1.71
CA TYR A 8 21.90 6.18 2.19
C TYR A 8 22.12 6.02 3.69
N ALA A 9 23.31 6.34 4.20
CA ALA A 9 23.60 6.29 5.63
C ALA A 9 22.77 7.30 6.45
N VAL A 10 22.50 8.50 5.92
CA VAL A 10 21.57 9.46 6.55
C VAL A 10 20.20 8.82 6.75
N LEU A 11 19.71 8.06 5.76
CA LEU A 11 18.46 7.30 5.86
C LEU A 11 18.57 5.99 6.68
N GLY A 12 19.76 5.60 7.13
CA GLY A 12 19.99 4.34 7.86
C GLY A 12 19.96 3.11 6.95
N LEU A 13 20.25 3.29 5.66
CA LEU A 13 20.19 2.27 4.63
C LEU A 13 21.59 1.89 4.14
N LYS A 14 21.70 0.68 3.57
CA LYS A 14 22.89 0.27 2.83
C LYS A 14 22.88 0.90 1.44
N THR A 15 24.06 1.21 0.90
CA THR A 15 24.21 1.70 -0.48
C THR A 15 23.59 0.72 -1.47
N GLY A 16 22.77 1.22 -2.39
CA GLY A 16 22.04 0.40 -3.35
C GLY A 16 20.67 -0.10 -2.86
N ALA A 17 20.22 0.34 -1.68
CA ALA A 17 18.84 0.11 -1.24
C ALA A 17 17.85 0.67 -2.28
N SER A 18 16.75 -0.05 -2.45
CA SER A 18 15.72 0.26 -3.44
C SER A 18 14.99 1.57 -3.14
N LEU A 19 14.38 2.17 -4.17
CA LEU A 19 13.53 3.35 -4.00
C LEU A 19 12.42 3.15 -2.94
N GLN A 20 11.90 1.94 -2.81
CA GLN A 20 10.90 1.61 -1.79
C GLN A 20 11.49 1.69 -0.38
N GLU A 21 12.66 1.09 -0.15
CA GLU A 21 13.38 1.16 1.12
C GLU A 21 13.76 2.61 1.46
N VAL A 22 14.18 3.41 0.47
CA VAL A 22 14.43 4.85 0.60
C VAL A 22 13.17 5.60 1.06
N LYS A 23 12.03 5.38 0.40
CA LYS A 23 10.74 5.99 0.77
C LYS A 23 10.33 5.59 2.20
N MET A 24 10.46 4.31 2.56
CA MET A 24 10.08 3.80 3.88
C MET A 24 10.97 4.36 4.99
N ALA A 25 12.28 4.38 4.78
CA ALA A 25 13.24 4.92 5.74
C ALA A 25 13.03 6.42 5.95
N TYR A 26 12.81 7.17 4.87
CA TYR A 26 12.44 8.59 4.94
C TYR A 26 11.20 8.81 5.82
N ARG A 27 10.10 8.07 5.57
CA ARG A 27 8.85 8.19 6.36
C ARG A 27 9.07 7.86 7.84
N CYS A 28 9.82 6.81 8.15
CA CYS A 28 10.14 6.43 9.53
C CYS A 28 10.93 7.53 10.25
N GLN A 29 11.89 8.15 9.56
CA GLN A 29 12.68 9.23 10.15
C GLN A 29 11.89 10.52 10.30
N VAL A 30 11.03 10.89 9.34
CA VAL A 30 10.15 12.07 9.46
C VAL A 30 9.25 11.94 10.69
N LYS A 31 8.60 10.78 10.88
CA LYS A 31 7.76 10.51 12.07
C LYS A 31 8.53 10.64 13.38
N THR A 32 9.81 10.29 13.36
CA THR A 32 10.66 10.32 14.56
C THR A 32 11.15 11.74 14.87
N TRP A 33 11.61 12.46 13.84
CA TRP A 33 12.39 13.70 13.99
C TRP A 33 11.63 14.99 13.68
N HIS A 34 10.32 14.94 13.39
CA HIS A 34 9.54 16.14 13.09
C HIS A 34 9.62 17.16 14.24
N PRO A 35 9.97 18.44 13.98
CA PRO A 35 10.20 19.44 15.01
C PRO A 35 8.98 19.68 15.91
N ASP A 36 7.75 19.53 15.38
CA ASP A 36 6.51 19.67 16.14
C ASP A 36 6.41 18.70 17.33
N ARG A 37 7.08 17.54 17.27
CA ARG A 37 7.12 16.59 18.39
C ARG A 37 7.92 17.10 19.58
N PHE A 38 8.71 18.15 19.38
CA PHE A 38 9.59 18.73 20.38
C PHE A 38 9.21 20.18 20.69
N ALA A 39 7.96 20.59 20.45
CA ALA A 39 7.49 21.97 20.63
C ALA A 39 7.75 22.56 22.03
N HIS A 40 7.88 21.72 23.06
CA HIS A 40 8.15 22.13 24.46
C HIS A 40 9.63 22.03 24.86
N ASP A 41 10.52 21.64 23.93
CA ASP A 41 11.96 21.54 24.14
C ASP A 41 12.70 22.27 22.99
N PRO A 42 13.03 23.56 23.17
CA PRO A 42 13.64 24.36 22.11
C PRO A 42 14.95 23.77 21.57
N GLN A 43 15.71 23.08 22.42
CA GLN A 43 16.98 22.47 22.02
C GLN A 43 16.72 21.24 21.13
N ARG A 44 15.81 20.35 21.53
CA ARG A 44 15.41 19.20 20.70
C ARG A 44 14.67 19.60 19.44
N GLN A 45 13.90 20.69 19.47
CA GLN A 45 13.25 21.23 18.29
C GLN A 45 14.27 21.71 17.25
N SER A 46 15.29 22.45 17.68
CA SER A 46 16.41 22.86 16.81
C SER A 46 17.16 21.66 16.23
N GLN A 47 17.41 20.62 17.05
CA GLN A 47 18.03 19.37 16.59
C GLN A 47 17.15 18.63 15.57
N GLY A 48 15.85 18.50 15.84
CA GLY A 48 14.87 17.91 14.92
C GLY A 48 14.82 18.65 13.58
N GLN A 49 14.88 19.98 13.59
CA GLN A 49 14.91 20.79 12.38
C GLN A 49 16.17 20.56 11.55
N LYS A 50 17.37 20.56 12.16
CA LYS A 50 18.62 20.22 11.47
C LYS A 50 18.58 18.81 10.89
N ARG A 51 18.12 17.84 11.68
CA ARG A 51 18.01 16.45 11.24
C ARG A 51 17.03 16.30 10.09
N MET A 52 15.93 17.03 10.10
CA MET A 52 14.94 17.02 9.01
C MET A 52 15.52 17.57 7.70
N GLN A 53 16.38 18.60 7.77
CA GLN A 53 17.06 19.13 6.59
C GLN A 53 17.96 18.06 5.94
N GLU A 54 18.73 17.32 6.74
CA GLU A 54 19.57 16.21 6.26
C GLU A 54 18.73 15.09 5.63
N ILE A 55 17.65 14.68 6.31
CA ILE A 55 16.72 13.64 5.83
C ILE A 55 16.09 14.05 4.50
N ASN A 56 15.64 15.30 4.37
CA ASN A 56 15.03 15.82 3.16
C ASN A 56 16.02 15.90 1.99
N ALA A 57 17.26 16.34 2.25
CA ALA A 57 18.32 16.38 1.24
C ALA A 57 18.65 14.96 0.73
N ALA A 58 18.80 14.01 1.66
CA ALA A 58 19.03 12.60 1.33
C ALA A 58 17.91 12.00 0.50
N TYR A 59 16.65 12.22 0.91
CA TYR A 59 15.50 11.72 0.18
C TYR A 59 15.36 12.36 -1.21
N SER A 60 15.55 13.67 -1.33
CA SER A 60 15.45 14.38 -2.60
C SER A 60 16.42 13.83 -3.65
N LEU A 61 17.65 13.52 -3.24
CA LEU A 61 18.63 12.93 -4.14
C LEU A 61 18.30 11.45 -4.40
N LEU A 62 18.15 10.63 -3.36
CA LEU A 62 17.95 9.19 -3.51
C LEU A 62 16.66 8.83 -4.25
N LYS A 63 15.63 9.68 -4.18
CA LYS A 63 14.40 9.51 -4.96
C LYS A 63 14.65 9.43 -6.47
N THR A 64 15.68 10.10 -6.99
CA THR A 64 15.98 10.15 -8.44
C THR A 64 17.02 9.12 -8.87
N VAL A 65 17.86 8.64 -7.96
CA VAL A 65 19.01 7.79 -8.28
C VAL A 65 18.95 6.38 -7.68
N ALA A 66 18.07 6.14 -6.71
CA ALA A 66 17.96 4.81 -6.09
C ALA A 66 17.42 3.80 -7.10
N PRO A 67 18.00 2.58 -7.15
CA PRO A 67 17.53 1.55 -8.04
C PRO A 67 16.06 1.24 -7.74
N VAL A 68 15.25 1.18 -8.79
CA VAL A 68 13.95 0.56 -8.68
C VAL A 68 14.21 -0.94 -8.48
N SER A 69 13.68 -1.53 -7.41
CA SER A 69 13.91 -2.95 -7.11
C SER A 69 13.59 -3.82 -8.34
N PRO A 70 14.36 -4.88 -8.64
CA PRO A 70 14.07 -5.77 -9.78
C PRO A 70 12.74 -6.53 -9.62
N HIS A 71 12.23 -6.66 -8.39
CA HIS A 71 10.88 -7.15 -8.09
C HIS A 71 9.82 -6.03 -7.97
N ASN A 72 10.23 -4.80 -8.25
CA ASN A 72 9.41 -3.61 -8.24
C ASN A 72 9.17 -3.21 -9.70
N ARG A 73 8.27 -3.95 -10.37
CA ARG A 73 7.38 -3.18 -11.25
C ARG A 73 6.78 -2.14 -10.31
N VAL A 74 7.05 -0.86 -10.55
CA VAL A 74 6.15 0.19 -10.04
C VAL A 74 4.77 -0.33 -10.36
N PHE A 75 3.98 -0.67 -9.35
CA PHE A 75 2.64 -1.14 -9.59
C PHE A 75 1.93 0.02 -10.27
N ASP A 76 1.82 -0.05 -11.59
CA ASP A 76 1.18 0.95 -12.42
C ASP A 76 -0.35 0.77 -12.39
N GLY A 77 -0.81 -0.07 -11.47
CA GLY A 77 -2.17 -0.53 -11.26
C GLY A 77 -2.78 -1.28 -12.42
N LYS A 78 -1.99 -1.67 -13.42
CA LYS A 78 -2.50 -2.50 -14.50
C LYS A 78 -2.62 -3.94 -14.06
N TRP A 79 -3.70 -4.55 -14.53
CA TRP A 79 -3.85 -5.98 -14.49
C TRP A 79 -2.72 -6.64 -15.28
N ASP A 80 -2.23 -7.76 -14.76
CA ASP A 80 -1.30 -8.67 -15.39
C ASP A 80 -1.82 -10.08 -15.11
N ASP A 81 -1.75 -10.98 -16.09
CA ASP A 81 -2.26 -12.35 -15.95
C ASP A 81 -1.56 -13.13 -14.83
N LEU A 82 -0.41 -12.66 -14.34
CA LEU A 82 0.22 -13.17 -13.13
C LEU A 82 -0.67 -13.06 -11.88
N TYR A 83 -1.68 -12.18 -11.87
CA TYR A 83 -2.63 -12.04 -10.76
C TYR A 83 -3.87 -12.93 -10.93
N SER A 84 -4.03 -13.62 -12.06
CA SER A 84 -5.12 -14.59 -12.20
C SER A 84 -4.89 -15.77 -11.26
N ILE A 85 -5.93 -16.13 -10.52
CA ILE A 85 -6.00 -17.36 -9.73
C ILE A 85 -6.74 -18.46 -10.48
N GLY A 86 -7.36 -18.12 -11.62
CA GLY A 86 -8.10 -19.03 -12.51
C GLY A 86 -9.49 -19.38 -12.00
N VAL A 87 -10.07 -18.51 -11.18
CA VAL A 87 -11.48 -18.54 -10.78
C VAL A 87 -12.12 -17.28 -11.36
N SER A 88 -12.78 -17.39 -12.52
CA SER A 88 -13.21 -16.23 -13.32
C SER A 88 -13.95 -15.16 -12.50
N GLY A 89 -14.87 -15.56 -11.62
CA GLY A 89 -15.61 -14.62 -10.79
C GLY A 89 -14.73 -13.81 -9.83
N ILE A 90 -13.67 -14.41 -9.29
CA ILE A 90 -12.71 -13.75 -8.41
C ILE A 90 -11.69 -12.93 -9.22
N ASP A 91 -11.21 -13.46 -10.35
CA ASP A 91 -10.31 -12.74 -11.25
C ASP A 91 -10.96 -11.43 -11.74
N ASP A 92 -12.27 -11.44 -12.03
CA ASP A 92 -12.99 -10.24 -12.45
C ASP A 92 -13.18 -9.23 -11.31
N GLN A 93 -13.28 -9.70 -10.06
CA GLN A 93 -13.24 -8.84 -8.88
C GLN A 93 -11.85 -8.21 -8.70
N HIS A 94 -10.77 -8.99 -8.82
CA HIS A 94 -9.40 -8.44 -8.75
C HIS A 94 -9.17 -7.41 -9.86
N LYS A 95 -9.50 -7.70 -11.14
CA LYS A 95 -9.39 -6.74 -12.25
C LYS A 95 -10.12 -5.42 -11.97
N SER A 96 -11.32 -5.52 -11.40
CA SER A 96 -12.11 -4.34 -11.01
C SER A 96 -11.46 -3.55 -9.87
N PHE A 97 -10.85 -4.23 -8.91
CA PHE A 97 -10.03 -3.63 -7.86
C PHE A 97 -8.86 -2.83 -8.46
N PHE A 98 -8.06 -3.45 -9.34
CA PHE A 98 -6.96 -2.79 -10.04
C PHE A 98 -7.42 -1.57 -10.85
N LYS A 99 -8.56 -1.68 -11.55
CA LYS A 99 -9.15 -0.56 -12.29
C LYS A 99 -9.51 0.61 -11.38
N MET A 100 -10.07 0.35 -10.20
CA MET A 100 -10.39 1.39 -9.22
C MET A 100 -9.11 2.08 -8.70
N LEU A 101 -8.02 1.34 -8.48
CA LEU A 101 -6.72 1.92 -8.11
C LEU A 101 -6.17 2.84 -9.21
N ASN A 102 -6.30 2.43 -10.48
CA ASN A 102 -5.86 3.23 -11.64
C ASN A 102 -6.62 4.54 -11.79
N ASN A 103 -7.95 4.48 -11.71
CA ASN A 103 -8.79 5.65 -11.90
C ASN A 103 -8.47 6.74 -10.87
N PHE A 104 -8.20 6.35 -9.63
CA PHE A 104 -7.80 7.30 -8.60
C PHE A 104 -6.37 7.82 -8.81
N ASN A 105 -5.42 6.98 -9.23
CA ASN A 105 -4.09 7.46 -9.63
C ASN A 105 -4.19 8.52 -10.74
N THR A 106 -5.05 8.33 -11.75
CA THR A 106 -5.25 9.34 -12.79
C THR A 106 -5.91 10.61 -12.24
N ASP A 107 -6.91 10.48 -11.38
CA ASP A 107 -7.61 11.64 -10.82
C ASP A 107 -6.72 12.46 -9.88
N VAL A 108 -5.83 11.82 -9.11
CA VAL A 108 -4.92 12.47 -8.16
C VAL A 108 -3.67 13.05 -8.83
N VAL A 109 -3.12 12.36 -9.84
CA VAL A 109 -1.88 12.79 -10.51
C VAL A 109 -2.16 13.88 -11.56
N PHE A 110 -3.32 13.86 -12.22
CA PHE A 110 -3.65 14.82 -13.28
C PHE A 110 -4.53 15.99 -12.83
N SER A 111 -5.27 15.88 -11.72
CA SER A 111 -5.89 17.06 -11.10
C SER A 111 -4.96 17.60 -10.02
N SER A 112 -4.83 18.92 -9.96
CA SER A 112 -3.96 19.62 -9.01
C SER A 112 -4.46 19.50 -7.56
N ILE A 113 -4.56 18.27 -7.03
CA ILE A 113 -5.01 17.98 -5.67
C ILE A 113 -4.01 18.63 -4.73
N LYS A 114 -4.38 19.81 -4.24
CA LYS A 114 -3.68 20.45 -3.14
C LYS A 114 -4.35 19.84 -1.93
N THR A 115 -3.66 18.95 -1.21
CA THR A 115 -4.11 18.28 0.03
C THR A 115 -4.39 19.24 1.20
N THR A 116 -4.65 20.50 0.88
CA THR A 116 -5.00 21.64 1.72
C THR A 116 -6.39 22.21 1.40
N ASP A 117 -7.07 21.77 0.33
CA ASP A 117 -8.46 22.15 0.00
C ASP A 117 -9.45 21.07 0.49
N ASP A 118 -10.51 21.49 1.18
CA ASP A 118 -11.56 20.63 1.72
C ASP A 118 -12.25 19.79 0.63
N LYS A 119 -12.39 20.31 -0.60
CA LYS A 119 -12.98 19.55 -1.72
C LYS A 119 -12.11 18.37 -2.14
N ASP A 120 -10.80 18.55 -2.09
CA ASP A 120 -9.83 17.53 -2.46
C ASP A 120 -9.71 16.47 -1.36
N MET A 121 -9.79 16.88 -0.09
CA MET A 121 -9.88 15.96 1.04
C MET A 121 -11.15 15.08 0.97
N MET A 122 -12.29 15.66 0.61
CA MET A 122 -13.54 14.91 0.45
C MET A 122 -13.45 13.87 -0.69
N LYS A 123 -12.78 14.18 -1.80
CA LYS A 123 -12.54 13.20 -2.88
C LYS A 123 -11.69 12.02 -2.39
N ILE A 124 -10.63 12.29 -1.63
CA ILE A 124 -9.77 11.23 -1.07
C ILE A 124 -10.55 10.37 -0.08
N TYR A 125 -11.34 11.01 0.80
CA TYR A 125 -12.23 10.29 1.71
C TYR A 125 -13.21 9.37 0.98
N LEU A 126 -13.91 9.88 -0.04
CA LEU A 126 -14.85 9.08 -0.84
C LEU A 126 -14.16 7.93 -1.57
N TYR A 127 -12.94 8.14 -2.05
CA TYR A 127 -12.14 7.07 -2.64
C TYR A 127 -11.81 5.97 -1.63
N VAL A 128 -11.29 6.32 -0.45
CA VAL A 128 -10.94 5.35 0.60
C VAL A 128 -12.19 4.61 1.10
N LEU A 129 -13.33 5.29 1.21
CA LEU A 129 -14.61 4.69 1.56
C LEU A 129 -15.06 3.66 0.51
N ASN A 130 -15.04 4.03 -0.78
CA ASN A 130 -15.41 3.13 -1.88
C ASN A 130 -14.48 1.92 -1.95
N LEU A 131 -13.19 2.14 -1.75
CA LEU A 131 -12.20 1.08 -1.67
C LEU A 131 -12.49 0.08 -0.55
N ARG A 132 -12.75 0.57 0.67
CA ARG A 132 -13.08 -0.30 1.81
C ARG A 132 -14.31 -1.15 1.54
N ARG A 133 -15.36 -0.53 0.98
CA ARG A 133 -16.60 -1.23 0.62
C ARG A 133 -16.35 -2.32 -0.42
N TYR A 134 -15.55 -2.01 -1.44
CA TYR A 134 -15.21 -2.97 -2.48
C TYR A 134 -14.41 -4.14 -1.91
N ALA A 135 -13.37 -3.85 -1.11
CA ALA A 135 -12.54 -4.86 -0.46
C ALA A 135 -13.35 -5.79 0.45
N LEU A 136 -14.25 -5.24 1.27
CA LEU A 136 -15.13 -6.04 2.13
C LEU A 136 -15.98 -7.04 1.34
N ASN A 137 -16.61 -6.59 0.25
CA ASN A 137 -17.45 -7.47 -0.57
C ASN A 137 -16.63 -8.54 -1.30
N HIS A 138 -15.44 -8.17 -1.77
CA HIS A 138 -14.51 -9.09 -2.41
C HIS A 138 -14.05 -10.19 -1.45
N PHE A 139 -13.55 -9.80 -0.27
CA PHE A 139 -13.12 -10.74 0.77
C PHE A 139 -14.26 -11.64 1.24
N LEU A 140 -15.47 -11.10 1.40
CA LEU A 140 -16.63 -11.90 1.73
C LEU A 140 -16.90 -12.97 0.66
N SER A 141 -16.80 -12.61 -0.63
CA SER A 141 -16.98 -13.55 -1.72
C SER A 141 -15.96 -14.70 -1.65
N GLU A 142 -14.68 -14.39 -1.49
CA GLU A 142 -13.62 -15.40 -1.35
C GLU A 142 -13.82 -16.28 -0.13
N GLU A 143 -14.16 -15.69 1.01
CA GLU A 143 -14.38 -16.41 2.26
C GLU A 143 -15.60 -17.33 2.19
N GLU A 144 -16.66 -16.94 1.47
CA GLU A 144 -17.80 -17.82 1.19
C GLU A 144 -17.39 -19.05 0.39
N TYR A 145 -16.53 -18.88 -0.63
CA TYR A 145 -15.95 -20.00 -1.36
C TYR A 145 -15.05 -20.86 -0.46
N MET A 146 -14.19 -20.24 0.36
CA MET A 146 -13.33 -20.97 1.30
C MET A 146 -14.13 -21.81 2.29
N VAL A 147 -15.23 -21.28 2.83
CA VAL A 147 -16.14 -22.04 3.70
C VAL A 147 -16.79 -23.17 2.92
N LYS A 148 -17.38 -22.88 1.75
CA LYS A 148 -18.13 -23.83 0.94
C LYS A 148 -17.30 -25.06 0.55
N TYR A 149 -16.03 -24.86 0.24
CA TYR A 149 -15.12 -25.92 -0.20
C TYR A 149 -14.15 -26.38 0.89
N ASN A 150 -14.37 -26.01 2.15
CA ASN A 150 -13.54 -26.40 3.30
C ASN A 150 -12.05 -26.08 3.15
N TYR A 151 -11.71 -24.89 2.64
CA TYR A 151 -10.33 -24.47 2.48
C TYR A 151 -9.58 -24.47 3.83
N PRO A 152 -8.49 -25.25 3.97
CA PRO A 152 -7.87 -25.50 5.28
C PRO A 152 -7.24 -24.26 5.92
N ASN A 153 -6.79 -23.29 5.11
CA ASN A 153 -6.07 -22.11 5.59
C ASN A 153 -6.96 -20.87 5.76
N ILE A 154 -8.29 -21.04 5.84
CA ILE A 154 -9.26 -19.93 5.92
C ILE A 154 -8.98 -18.96 7.08
N PHE A 155 -8.53 -19.46 8.24
CA PHE A 155 -8.28 -18.62 9.40
C PHE A 155 -7.13 -17.62 9.18
N GLU A 156 -6.01 -18.07 8.63
CA GLU A 156 -4.88 -17.19 8.34
C GLU A 156 -5.20 -16.26 7.17
N HIS A 157 -5.99 -16.73 6.20
CA HIS A 157 -6.46 -15.90 5.09
C HIS A 157 -7.35 -14.73 5.60
N ARG A 158 -8.39 -15.03 6.37
CA ARG A 158 -9.26 -14.03 7.03
C ARG A 158 -8.48 -13.02 7.86
N LYS A 159 -7.47 -13.48 8.60
CA LYS A 159 -6.63 -12.60 9.40
C LYS A 159 -5.88 -11.57 8.55
N LYS A 160 -5.48 -11.91 7.32
CA LYS A 160 -4.89 -10.94 6.37
C LYS A 160 -5.92 -9.92 5.91
N HIS A 161 -7.13 -10.36 5.57
CA HIS A 161 -8.27 -9.48 5.24
C HIS A 161 -8.59 -8.50 6.37
N ASP A 162 -8.78 -9.01 7.58
CA ASP A 162 -9.09 -8.20 8.76
C ASP A 162 -8.06 -7.11 9.02
N ASN A 163 -6.77 -7.46 8.88
CA ASN A 163 -5.69 -6.50 9.07
C ASN A 163 -5.67 -5.43 7.99
N PHE A 164 -5.97 -5.79 6.74
CA PHE A 164 -6.11 -4.84 5.65
C PHE A 164 -7.28 -3.88 5.90
N ILE A 165 -8.46 -4.40 6.22
CA ILE A 165 -9.65 -3.59 6.51
C ILE A 165 -9.42 -2.64 7.69
N LYS A 166 -8.83 -3.12 8.79
CA LYS A 166 -8.46 -2.27 9.94
C LYS A 166 -7.57 -1.12 9.55
N ARG A 167 -6.60 -1.38 8.66
CA ARG A 167 -5.67 -0.33 8.18
C ARG A 167 -6.36 0.67 7.26
N ILE A 168 -7.25 0.23 6.36
CA ILE A 168 -8.04 1.13 5.51
C ILE A 168 -9.01 1.97 6.35
N PHE A 169 -9.65 1.38 7.35
CA PHE A 169 -10.54 2.09 8.26
C PHE A 169 -9.80 3.21 9.03
N ALA A 170 -8.60 2.92 9.54
CA ALA A 170 -7.76 3.95 10.17
C ALA A 170 -7.38 5.08 9.21
N LEU A 171 -7.16 4.78 7.92
CA LEU A 171 -6.94 5.81 6.90
C LEU A 171 -8.20 6.66 6.69
N GLU A 172 -9.37 6.03 6.55
CA GLU A 172 -10.65 6.72 6.40
C GLU A 172 -10.93 7.68 7.56
N GLU A 173 -10.75 7.24 8.81
CA GLU A 173 -10.91 8.09 10.00
C GLU A 173 -9.96 9.29 10.01
N ASN A 174 -8.72 9.11 9.53
CA ASN A 174 -7.77 10.22 9.44
C ASN A 174 -8.23 11.28 8.43
N TYR A 175 -8.75 10.86 7.27
CA TYR A 175 -9.30 11.78 6.27
C TYR A 175 -10.59 12.45 6.74
N TYR A 176 -11.48 11.70 7.40
CA TYR A 176 -12.72 12.25 7.96
C TYR A 176 -12.47 13.33 9.00
N ASN A 177 -11.48 13.13 9.88
CA ASN A 177 -11.15 14.06 10.96
C ASN A 177 -10.27 15.24 10.51
N PHE A 178 -10.05 15.43 9.21
CA PHE A 178 -9.14 16.45 8.64
C PHE A 178 -7.72 16.43 9.23
N ASN A 179 -7.28 15.27 9.74
CA ASN A 179 -5.91 15.10 10.20
C ASN A 179 -5.00 15.12 8.97
N LYS A 180 -4.31 16.25 8.75
CA LYS A 180 -3.39 16.50 7.61
C LYS A 180 -2.19 15.55 7.55
N LEU A 181 -2.06 14.65 8.52
CA LEU A 181 -1.07 13.58 8.52
C LEU A 181 -1.61 12.41 7.69
N SER A 182 -1.38 12.44 6.37
CA SER A 182 -1.32 11.20 5.60
C SER A 182 -0.05 11.18 4.75
N PRO A 183 1.08 10.72 5.31
CA PRO A 183 2.37 10.62 4.61
C PRO A 183 2.49 9.35 3.75
N ASP A 184 1.52 8.44 3.80
CA ASP A 184 1.52 7.23 3.00
C ASP A 184 0.88 7.52 1.65
N ASN A 185 1.59 7.17 0.56
CA ASN A 185 0.93 6.99 -0.72
C ASN A 185 -0.03 5.80 -0.54
N ILE A 186 -1.30 6.10 -0.25
CA ILE A 186 -2.36 5.11 0.00
C ILE A 186 -2.39 4.10 -1.15
N ASN A 187 -2.21 4.58 -2.39
CA ASN A 187 -2.16 3.72 -3.56
C ASN A 187 -0.96 2.79 -3.52
N ASP A 188 0.24 3.25 -3.18
CA ASP A 188 1.41 2.36 -3.02
C ASP A 188 1.13 1.28 -1.96
N PHE A 189 0.50 1.64 -0.84
CA PHE A 189 0.14 0.68 0.21
C PHE A 189 -0.86 -0.36 -0.30
N ILE A 190 -1.98 0.09 -0.88
CA ILE A 190 -3.05 -0.81 -1.32
C ILE A 190 -2.58 -1.70 -2.44
N SER A 191 -1.93 -1.12 -3.45
CA SER A 191 -1.41 -1.84 -4.59
C SER A 191 -0.44 -2.93 -4.19
N SER A 192 0.54 -2.59 -3.36
CA SER A 192 1.55 -3.54 -2.89
C SER A 192 0.91 -4.64 -2.06
N TRP A 193 -0.05 -4.29 -1.19
CA TRP A 193 -0.76 -5.29 -0.40
C TRP A 193 -1.59 -6.23 -1.29
N LEU A 194 -2.37 -5.69 -2.22
CA LEU A 194 -3.22 -6.47 -3.12
C LEU A 194 -2.39 -7.42 -4.00
N ALA A 195 -1.32 -6.90 -4.61
CA ALA A 195 -0.43 -7.71 -5.44
C ALA A 195 0.22 -8.85 -4.64
N ASP A 196 0.77 -8.54 -3.45
CA ASP A 196 1.41 -9.55 -2.60
C ASP A 196 0.41 -10.58 -2.09
N HIS A 197 -0.79 -10.14 -1.70
CA HIS A 197 -1.86 -10.99 -1.23
C HIS A 197 -2.31 -11.98 -2.30
N ILE A 198 -2.63 -11.49 -3.51
CA ILE A 198 -3.04 -12.36 -4.62
C ILE A 198 -1.97 -13.41 -4.91
N ILE A 199 -0.71 -12.98 -5.03
CA ILE A 199 0.40 -13.86 -5.40
C ILE A 199 0.66 -14.93 -4.32
N ARG A 200 0.58 -14.57 -3.04
CA ARG A 200 1.01 -15.44 -1.93
C ARG A 200 -0.12 -16.19 -1.23
N MET A 201 -1.37 -15.78 -1.42
CA MET A 201 -2.52 -16.32 -0.69
C MET A 201 -3.61 -16.78 -1.67
N ASP A 202 -4.08 -15.87 -2.53
CA ASP A 202 -5.26 -16.15 -3.36
C ASP A 202 -4.95 -17.19 -4.43
N LYS A 203 -3.71 -17.26 -4.90
CA LYS A 203 -3.25 -18.33 -5.78
C LYS A 203 -3.33 -19.71 -5.15
N ASP A 204 -2.93 -19.86 -3.90
CA ASP A 204 -3.00 -21.14 -3.19
C ASP A 204 -4.46 -21.56 -3.01
N PHE A 205 -5.33 -20.59 -2.70
CA PHE A 205 -6.77 -20.79 -2.64
C PHE A 205 -7.38 -21.15 -4.00
N GLY A 206 -7.02 -20.44 -5.07
CA GLY A 206 -7.49 -20.71 -6.42
C GLY A 206 -7.06 -22.07 -6.94
N GLN A 207 -5.84 -22.50 -6.63
CA GLN A 207 -5.39 -23.86 -6.95
C GLN A 207 -6.19 -24.91 -6.19
N TYR A 208 -6.38 -24.71 -4.87
CA TYR A 208 -7.20 -25.61 -4.06
C TYR A 208 -8.62 -25.76 -4.61
N LEU A 209 -9.27 -24.66 -5.03
CA LEU A 209 -10.61 -24.72 -5.61
C LEU A 209 -10.65 -25.53 -6.91
N LYS A 210 -9.66 -25.38 -7.79
CA LYS A 210 -9.57 -26.17 -9.03
C LYS A 210 -9.48 -27.66 -8.70
N ASP A 211 -8.60 -28.04 -7.78
CA ASP A 211 -8.43 -29.43 -7.37
C ASP A 211 -9.74 -30.03 -6.81
N GLN A 212 -10.49 -29.26 -6.00
CA GLN A 212 -11.79 -29.69 -5.49
C GLN A 212 -12.82 -29.87 -6.63
N ILE A 213 -12.89 -28.95 -7.58
CA ILE A 213 -13.84 -29.01 -8.69
C ILE A 213 -13.51 -30.18 -9.64
N ASP A 214 -12.24 -30.37 -9.98
CA ASP A 214 -11.82 -31.48 -10.84
C ASP A 214 -12.14 -32.84 -10.19
N SER A 215 -12.01 -32.95 -8.87
CA SER A 215 -12.38 -34.16 -8.13
C SER A 215 -13.88 -34.47 -8.15
N LEU A 216 -14.74 -33.45 -8.28
CA LEU A 216 -16.20 -33.60 -8.38
C LEU A 216 -16.66 -34.08 -9.77
N PHE A 217 -15.85 -33.85 -10.82
CA PHE A 217 -16.16 -34.27 -12.20
C PHE A 217 -15.50 -35.59 -12.63
N MET A 218 -14.69 -36.19 -11.76
CA MET A 218 -14.04 -37.49 -11.98
C MET A 218 -14.79 -38.68 -11.35
N VAL A 219 -15.99 -38.45 -10.82
CA VAL A 219 -16.91 -39.47 -10.25
C VAL A 219 -18.14 -39.59 -11.14
#